data_AF-A0A0M8MLI4-F1
#
_entry.id   AF-A0A0M8MLI4-F1
#
_cell.length_a   1.000
_cell.length_b   1.000
_cell.length_c   1.000
_cell.angle_alpha   90.00
_cell.angle_beta   90.00
_cell.angle_gamma   90.00
#
_symmetry.space_group_name_H-M   'P 1'
#
loop_
_entity.id
_entity.type
_entity.pdbx_description
1 polymer ?
#
loop_
_entity_poly.entity_id
_entity_poly.type
_entity_poly.pdbx_seq_one_letter_code
_entity_poly.pdbx_strand_id
1 'polypeptide(L)'
;MAPPSPSAPSPERPLSTRQISRLVNYLDDNLLSIVRAYQKRHEPQASVRTLRAYLDLWKPCVEVIAATPLHQESVPVRDTYLFRVLSEMTEGVRGFDITSASAKEADMELMYVLYWMDVLDKLWAARFHQRHVSLREIQDESKATFPTPTEASRVPEVLASATSLGSPVSEAEADPPASVPKYSVTDSIRLRDEMLDAKEQLFGWMRDQLGVPRPPVMEDAWTESLRAMDEPENVPPNEMSTERPLAEPALTMPREEKEEDEEEETVMETSTDRHYAQLFKHKLDPDASDEEEDEAAEEEAPPMKRAKATDKTHLAFWDTHFASLFARSLHHLRPDAV
;
A
#
# COMPACT_ATOMS: atom_id res chain seq x y z
N MET A 1 55.02 -7.56 19.79
CA MET A 1 54.20 -6.41 19.34
C MET A 1 52.77 -6.72 19.71
N ALA A 2 52.10 -5.86 20.47
CA ALA A 2 50.68 -6.03 20.77
C ALA A 2 49.85 -5.61 19.53
N PRO A 3 48.69 -6.24 19.26
CA PRO A 3 47.78 -5.77 18.21
C PRO A 3 47.24 -4.37 18.59
N PRO A 4 46.95 -3.50 17.59
CA PRO A 4 46.32 -2.22 17.86
C PRO A 4 44.92 -2.45 18.47
N SER A 5 44.63 -1.80 19.59
CA SER A 5 43.29 -1.79 20.18
C SER A 5 42.28 -1.25 19.15
N PRO A 6 41.09 -1.84 19.02
CA PRO A 6 40.06 -1.31 18.13
C PRO A 6 39.71 0.11 18.58
N SER A 7 39.80 1.06 17.66
CA SER A 7 39.37 2.44 17.90
C SER A 7 37.89 2.46 18.22
N ALA A 8 37.51 2.99 19.39
CA ALA A 8 36.10 3.17 19.75
C ALA A 8 35.38 3.97 18.65
N PRO A 9 34.12 3.62 18.31
CA PRO A 9 33.37 4.35 17.30
C PRO A 9 33.24 5.82 17.73
N SER A 10 33.57 6.74 16.82
CA SER A 10 33.40 8.17 17.06
C SER A 10 31.92 8.47 17.36
N PRO A 11 31.60 9.25 18.41
CA PRO A 11 30.21 9.52 18.77
C PRO A 11 29.49 10.21 17.60
N GLU A 12 28.35 9.66 17.19
CA GLU A 12 27.52 10.23 16.13
C GLU A 12 27.15 11.68 16.46
N ARG A 13 27.59 12.60 15.61
CA ARG A 13 27.38 14.03 15.85
C ARG A 13 25.93 14.39 15.53
N PRO A 14 25.19 15.06 16.44
CA PRO A 14 23.84 15.53 16.15
C PRO A 14 23.83 16.48 14.95
N LEU A 15 22.79 16.37 14.13
CA LEU A 15 22.55 17.31 13.04
C LEU A 15 22.14 18.66 13.63
N SER A 16 22.75 19.76 13.19
CA SER A 16 22.27 21.10 13.53
C SER A 16 20.90 21.38 12.91
N THR A 17 20.12 22.27 13.49
CA THR A 17 18.81 22.72 12.96
C THR A 17 18.87 23.14 11.49
N ARG A 18 19.98 23.74 11.04
CA ARG A 18 20.22 24.10 9.63
C ARG A 18 20.46 22.89 8.73
N GLN A 19 21.07 21.82 9.23
CA GLN A 19 21.19 20.56 8.51
C GLN A 19 19.84 19.84 8.46
N ILE A 20 19.08 19.82 9.56
CA ILE A 20 17.72 19.25 9.61
C ILE A 20 16.80 19.95 8.61
N SER A 21 16.76 21.29 8.58
CA SER A 21 15.97 22.04 7.59
C SER A 21 16.39 21.76 6.14
N ARG A 22 17.69 21.58 5.87
CA ARG A 22 18.17 21.20 4.52
C ARG A 22 17.79 19.77 4.15
N LEU A 23 17.82 18.85 5.11
CA LEU A 23 17.43 17.45 4.96
C LEU A 23 15.93 17.35 4.63
N VAL A 24 15.08 18.03 5.41
CA VAL A 24 13.63 18.15 5.17
C VAL A 24 13.35 18.68 3.76
N ASN A 25 13.91 19.83 3.39
CA ASN A 25 13.70 20.41 2.06
C ASN A 25 14.15 19.46 0.94
N TYR A 26 15.32 18.81 1.08
CA TYR A 26 15.81 17.85 0.10
C TYR A 26 14.86 16.64 -0.03
N LEU A 27 14.38 16.08 1.07
CA LEU A 27 13.47 14.94 1.04
C LEU A 27 12.11 15.33 0.45
N ASP A 28 11.55 16.48 0.81
CA ASP A 28 10.30 16.98 0.22
C ASP A 28 10.43 17.26 -1.28
N ASP A 29 11.53 17.87 -1.73
CA ASP A 29 11.81 18.11 -3.16
C ASP A 29 11.90 16.78 -3.94
N ASN A 30 12.53 15.75 -3.37
CA ASN A 30 12.63 14.43 -4.01
C ASN A 30 11.29 13.68 -4.00
N LEU A 31 10.54 13.66 -2.89
CA LEU A 31 9.21 13.08 -2.83
C LEU A 31 8.27 13.73 -3.85
N LEU A 32 8.25 15.07 -3.92
CA LEU A 32 7.46 15.81 -4.89
C LEU A 32 7.88 15.50 -6.34
N SER A 33 9.16 15.27 -6.58
CA SER A 33 9.67 14.80 -7.87
C SER A 33 9.15 13.39 -8.22
N ILE A 34 9.21 12.45 -7.27
CA ILE A 34 8.72 11.07 -7.43
C ILE A 34 7.22 11.05 -7.69
N VAL A 35 6.42 11.76 -6.90
CA VAL A 35 4.96 11.85 -7.06
C VAL A 35 4.59 12.41 -8.43
N ARG A 36 5.24 13.51 -8.87
CA ARG A 36 5.04 14.07 -10.22
C ARG A 36 5.42 13.08 -11.31
N ALA A 37 6.52 12.35 -11.16
CA ALA A 37 6.99 11.41 -12.15
C ALA A 37 6.08 10.17 -12.25
N TYR A 38 5.53 9.71 -11.11
CA TYR A 38 4.51 8.66 -11.03
C TYR A 38 3.16 9.09 -11.63
N GLN A 39 2.68 10.31 -11.35
CA GLN A 39 1.47 10.86 -12.00
C GLN A 39 1.61 10.89 -13.52
N LYS A 40 2.82 11.19 -14.02
CA LYS A 40 3.14 11.25 -15.44
C LYS A 40 3.49 9.92 -16.09
N ARG A 41 3.46 8.78 -15.38
CA ARG A 41 3.96 7.48 -15.87
C ARG A 41 3.35 7.00 -17.20
N HIS A 42 2.17 7.49 -17.57
CA HIS A 42 1.51 7.17 -18.84
C HIS A 42 1.89 8.10 -20.01
N GLU A 43 2.60 9.21 -19.77
CA GLU A 43 3.10 10.08 -20.84
C GLU A 43 4.15 9.32 -21.69
N PRO A 44 4.16 9.44 -23.03
CA PRO A 44 5.11 8.70 -23.88
C PRO A 44 6.58 8.93 -23.55
N GLN A 45 6.91 10.14 -23.06
CA GLN A 45 8.25 10.60 -22.69
C GLN A 45 8.52 10.52 -21.18
N ALA A 46 7.67 9.86 -20.40
CA ALA A 46 7.87 9.71 -18.96
C ALA A 46 9.13 8.90 -18.65
N SER A 47 9.87 9.30 -17.62
CA SER A 47 11.03 8.55 -17.11
C SER A 47 10.66 7.31 -16.29
N VAL A 48 9.39 7.16 -15.90
CA VAL A 48 8.91 6.22 -14.87
C VAL A 48 7.81 5.31 -15.40
N ARG A 49 8.02 4.75 -16.60
CA ARG A 49 7.03 3.91 -17.28
C ARG A 49 6.98 2.47 -16.77
N THR A 50 8.00 2.02 -16.06
CA THR A 50 8.11 0.65 -15.52
C THR A 50 8.19 0.67 -14.00
N LEU A 51 7.72 -0.42 -13.38
CA LEU A 51 7.75 -0.60 -11.93
C LEU A 51 9.19 -0.56 -11.41
N ARG A 52 10.13 -1.16 -12.15
CA ARG A 52 11.57 -1.03 -11.84
C ARG A 52 12.04 0.44 -11.80
N ALA A 53 11.71 1.25 -12.80
CA ALA A 53 12.16 2.65 -12.85
C ALA A 53 11.56 3.47 -11.69
N TYR A 54 10.32 3.16 -11.29
CA TYR A 54 9.69 3.74 -10.12
C TYR A 54 10.41 3.37 -8.82
N LEU A 55 10.71 2.10 -8.61
CA LEU A 55 11.45 1.61 -7.44
C LEU A 55 12.88 2.17 -7.37
N ASP A 56 13.58 2.26 -8.51
CA ASP A 56 14.92 2.85 -8.61
C ASP A 56 14.94 4.35 -8.19
N LEU A 57 13.85 5.11 -8.39
CA LEU A 57 13.75 6.52 -7.97
C LEU A 57 13.70 6.73 -6.45
N TRP A 58 13.24 5.75 -5.68
CA TRP A 58 13.18 5.86 -4.21
C TRP A 58 14.55 5.73 -3.54
N LYS A 59 15.54 5.21 -4.26
CA LYS A 59 16.87 4.90 -3.71
C LYS A 59 17.57 6.09 -3.04
N PRO A 60 17.65 7.31 -3.62
CA PRO A 60 18.29 8.45 -2.97
C PRO A 60 17.59 8.88 -1.68
N CYS A 61 16.24 8.78 -1.63
CA CYS A 61 15.47 9.06 -0.42
C CYS A 61 15.81 8.05 0.68
N VAL A 62 15.77 6.75 0.38
CA VAL A 62 16.10 5.69 1.35
C VAL A 62 17.55 5.79 1.83
N GLU A 63 18.50 6.09 0.95
CA GLU A 63 19.91 6.33 1.31
C GLU A 63 20.07 7.47 2.31
N VAL A 64 19.40 8.61 2.08
CA VAL A 64 19.48 9.78 2.96
C VAL A 64 18.72 9.58 4.28
N ILE A 65 17.56 8.90 4.26
CA ILE A 65 16.78 8.57 5.46
C ILE A 65 17.55 7.58 6.35
N ALA A 66 18.12 6.52 5.78
CA ALA A 66 18.88 5.53 6.55
C ALA A 66 20.18 6.11 7.12
N ALA A 67 20.85 7.00 6.39
CA ALA A 67 22.03 7.75 6.86
C ALA A 67 21.71 8.89 7.85
N THR A 68 20.43 9.17 8.12
CA THR A 68 20.04 10.17 9.13
C THR A 68 20.29 9.60 10.54
N PRO A 69 21.13 10.24 11.38
CA PRO A 69 21.50 9.73 12.71
C PRO A 69 20.29 9.52 13.62
N LEU A 70 20.34 8.50 14.47
CA LEU A 70 19.32 8.23 15.50
C LEU A 70 19.53 9.10 16.75
N HIS A 71 19.58 10.41 16.56
CA HIS A 71 19.64 11.39 17.66
C HIS A 71 18.27 12.01 17.94
N GLN A 72 18.03 12.45 19.19
CA GLN A 72 16.72 12.89 19.67
C GLN A 72 15.99 13.92 18.77
N GLU A 73 16.73 14.86 18.16
CA GLU A 73 16.16 15.88 17.26
C GLU A 73 15.89 15.36 15.82
N SER A 74 16.66 14.38 15.34
CA SER A 74 16.57 13.86 13.96
C SER A 74 15.72 12.60 13.83
N VAL A 75 15.48 11.88 14.92
CA VAL A 75 14.61 10.69 14.97
C VAL A 75 13.18 10.96 14.46
N PRO A 76 12.45 12.01 14.92
CA PRO A 76 11.11 12.28 14.40
C PRO A 76 11.07 12.56 12.89
N VAL A 77 12.13 13.19 12.36
CA VAL A 77 12.27 13.48 10.93
C VAL A 77 12.49 12.18 10.16
N ARG A 78 13.44 11.34 10.60
CA ARG A 78 13.70 10.02 10.00
C ARG A 78 12.45 9.13 10.02
N ASP A 79 11.76 9.04 11.16
CA ASP A 79 10.57 8.22 11.33
C ASP A 79 9.42 8.71 10.44
N THR A 80 9.22 10.03 10.33
CA THR A 80 8.23 10.64 9.43
C THR A 80 8.50 10.31 7.96
N TYR A 81 9.74 10.48 7.49
CA TYR A 81 10.06 10.20 6.08
C TYR A 81 10.11 8.71 5.77
N LEU A 82 10.53 7.86 6.70
CA LEU A 82 10.47 6.40 6.52
C LEU A 82 9.01 5.91 6.44
N PHE A 83 8.09 6.50 7.22
CA PHE A 83 6.66 6.26 7.11
C PHE A 83 6.12 6.68 5.72
N ARG A 84 6.49 7.87 5.25
CA ARG A 84 6.08 8.36 3.93
C ARG A 84 6.62 7.49 2.80
N VAL A 85 7.88 7.04 2.87
CA VAL A 85 8.43 6.11 1.88
C VAL A 85 7.68 4.78 1.90
N LEU A 86 7.35 4.23 3.08
CA LEU A 86 6.54 3.01 3.17
C LEU A 86 5.20 3.19 2.44
N SER A 87 4.41 4.18 2.85
CA SER A 87 3.05 4.43 2.34
C SER A 87 3.03 4.81 0.85
N GLU A 88 3.81 5.81 0.45
CA GLU A 88 3.82 6.32 -0.93
C GLU A 88 4.42 5.28 -1.92
N MET A 89 5.39 4.45 -1.47
CA MET A 89 5.95 3.37 -2.30
C MET A 89 4.96 2.21 -2.47
N THR A 90 4.35 1.72 -1.38
CA THR A 90 3.42 0.58 -1.44
C THR A 90 2.17 0.95 -2.24
N GLU A 91 1.66 2.18 -2.10
CA GLU A 91 0.58 2.70 -2.93
C GLU A 91 0.99 2.72 -4.41
N GLY A 92 2.13 3.32 -4.74
CA GLY A 92 2.55 3.53 -6.12
C GLY A 92 2.93 2.25 -6.87
N VAL A 93 3.41 1.20 -6.18
CA VAL A 93 3.64 -0.13 -6.79
C VAL A 93 2.36 -0.65 -7.46
N ARG A 94 1.20 -0.47 -6.81
CA ARG A 94 -0.10 -0.94 -7.33
C ARG A 94 -0.57 -0.20 -8.58
N GLY A 95 0.00 0.97 -8.84
CA GLY A 95 -0.27 1.76 -10.05
C GLY A 95 0.43 1.25 -11.31
N PHE A 96 1.17 0.15 -11.22
CA PHE A 96 1.81 -0.54 -12.33
C PHE A 96 1.16 -1.90 -12.61
N ASP A 97 0.98 -2.18 -13.90
CA ASP A 97 0.51 -3.44 -14.43
C ASP A 97 1.68 -4.15 -15.13
N ILE A 98 2.03 -5.34 -14.65
CA ILE A 98 3.11 -6.20 -15.15
C ILE A 98 2.55 -7.42 -15.91
N THR A 99 1.22 -7.56 -16.02
CA THR A 99 0.58 -8.68 -16.73
C THR A 99 1.00 -8.75 -18.21
N SER A 100 1.21 -7.59 -18.83
CA SER A 100 1.67 -7.44 -20.22
C SER A 100 3.13 -7.84 -20.45
N ALA A 101 3.96 -7.91 -19.40
CA ALA A 101 5.36 -8.30 -19.50
C ALA A 101 5.53 -9.82 -19.70
N SER A 102 6.70 -10.27 -20.17
CA SER A 102 6.98 -11.71 -20.21
C SER A 102 7.03 -12.30 -18.79
N ALA A 103 6.73 -13.59 -18.63
CA ALA A 103 6.68 -14.21 -17.30
C ALA A 103 7.99 -14.04 -16.49
N LYS A 104 9.15 -14.05 -17.17
CA LYS A 104 10.46 -13.82 -16.53
C LYS A 104 10.67 -12.37 -16.09
N GLU A 105 10.10 -11.41 -16.81
CA GLU A 105 10.16 -10.00 -16.44
C GLU A 105 9.21 -9.73 -15.27
N ALA A 106 7.99 -10.27 -15.30
CA ALA A 106 7.04 -10.20 -14.19
C ALA A 106 7.61 -10.84 -12.90
N ASP A 107 8.18 -12.05 -12.98
CA ASP A 107 8.88 -12.70 -11.86
C ASP A 107 10.01 -11.80 -11.30
N MET A 108 10.76 -11.12 -12.16
CA MET A 108 11.85 -10.21 -11.76
C MET A 108 11.31 -8.93 -11.11
N GLU A 109 10.23 -8.34 -11.62
CA GLU A 109 9.61 -7.15 -11.04
C GLU A 109 8.96 -7.46 -9.67
N LEU A 110 8.32 -8.63 -9.52
CA LEU A 110 7.82 -9.11 -8.23
C LEU A 110 8.96 -9.37 -7.22
N MET A 111 10.08 -9.98 -7.64
CA MET A 111 11.28 -10.10 -6.79
C MET A 111 11.79 -8.73 -6.35
N TYR A 112 11.74 -7.73 -7.23
CA TYR A 112 12.26 -6.40 -6.91
C TYR A 112 11.36 -5.63 -5.95
N VAL A 113 10.04 -5.85 -5.98
CA VAL A 113 9.13 -5.40 -4.91
C VAL A 113 9.49 -6.07 -3.58
N LEU A 114 9.63 -7.41 -3.54
CA LEU A 114 10.02 -8.13 -2.31
C LEU A 114 11.34 -7.62 -1.72
N TYR A 115 12.34 -7.38 -2.57
CA TYR A 115 13.62 -6.77 -2.18
C TYR A 115 13.42 -5.42 -1.48
N TRP A 116 12.65 -4.49 -2.05
CA TRP A 116 12.44 -3.18 -1.45
C TRP A 116 11.61 -3.25 -0.16
N MET A 117 10.62 -4.13 -0.09
CA MET A 117 9.83 -4.32 1.14
C MET A 117 10.65 -4.95 2.26
N ASP A 118 11.56 -5.89 1.98
CA ASP A 118 12.50 -6.45 2.97
C ASP A 118 13.52 -5.41 3.46
N VAL A 119 14.00 -4.53 2.58
CA VAL A 119 14.84 -3.38 2.97
C VAL A 119 14.08 -2.45 3.93
N LEU A 120 12.82 -2.12 3.64
CA LEU A 120 11.99 -1.27 4.52
C LEU A 120 11.68 -1.97 5.86
N ASP A 121 11.32 -3.25 5.84
CA ASP A 121 11.07 -4.04 7.07
C ASP A 121 12.32 -4.09 7.97
N LYS A 122 13.51 -4.29 7.40
CA LYS A 122 14.76 -4.27 8.18
C LYS A 122 15.10 -2.89 8.74
N LEU A 123 14.85 -1.81 7.99
CA LEU A 123 15.05 -0.44 8.48
C LEU A 123 14.11 -0.11 9.66
N TRP A 124 12.86 -0.59 9.61
CA TRP A 124 11.91 -0.46 10.70
C TRP A 124 12.25 -1.36 11.91
N ALA A 125 12.58 -2.63 11.68
CA ALA A 125 13.03 -3.54 12.74
C ALA A 125 14.26 -2.98 13.48
N ALA A 126 15.25 -2.45 12.75
CA ALA A 126 16.41 -1.79 13.36
C ALA A 126 16.02 -0.53 14.17
N ARG A 127 15.03 0.25 13.69
CA ARG A 127 14.50 1.41 14.39
C ARG A 127 13.80 1.04 15.70
N PHE A 128 13.07 -0.07 15.77
CA PHE A 128 12.45 -0.57 17.00
C PHE A 128 13.51 -1.08 17.99
N HIS A 129 14.53 -1.80 17.52
CA HIS A 129 15.69 -2.18 18.32
C HIS A 129 16.61 -1.02 18.71
N GLN A 130 16.35 0.21 18.22
CA GLN A 130 17.18 1.39 18.45
C GLN A 130 18.64 1.23 17.97
N ARG A 131 18.85 0.39 16.95
CA ARG A 131 20.16 0.08 16.38
C ARG A 131 20.47 0.98 15.19
N HIS A 132 21.70 1.50 15.15
CA HIS A 132 22.26 2.01 13.91
C HIS A 132 22.65 0.81 13.03
N VAL A 133 22.18 0.81 11.78
CA VAL A 133 22.41 -0.24 10.79
C VAL A 133 22.91 0.38 9.50
N SER A 134 23.89 -0.25 8.85
CA SER A 134 24.33 0.20 7.53
C SER A 134 23.27 -0.17 6.50
N LEU A 135 22.75 0.81 5.75
CA LEU A 135 21.83 0.52 4.64
C LEU A 135 22.46 -0.47 3.64
N ARG A 136 23.78 -0.41 3.46
CA ARG A 136 24.48 -1.32 2.56
C ARG A 136 24.43 -2.77 3.03
N GLU A 137 24.58 -3.00 4.33
CA GLU A 137 24.48 -4.36 4.91
C GLU A 137 23.07 -4.90 4.74
N ILE A 138 22.06 -4.08 5.05
CA ILE A 138 20.64 -4.40 4.80
C ILE A 138 20.40 -4.75 3.32
N GLN A 139 20.88 -3.91 2.39
CA GLN A 139 20.73 -4.14 0.95
C GLN A 139 21.45 -5.41 0.48
N ASP A 140 22.68 -5.66 0.94
CA ASP A 140 23.46 -6.85 0.57
C ASP A 140 22.78 -8.15 1.07
N GLU A 141 22.23 -8.15 2.30
CA GLU A 141 21.43 -9.27 2.82
C GLU A 141 20.09 -9.43 2.07
N SER A 142 19.36 -8.34 1.84
CA SER A 142 18.07 -8.38 1.14
C SER A 142 18.24 -8.87 -0.30
N LYS A 143 19.36 -8.51 -0.95
CA LYS A 143 19.77 -8.98 -2.28
C LYS A 143 20.25 -10.44 -2.30
N ALA A 144 20.75 -10.95 -1.17
CA ALA A 144 21.05 -12.37 -1.03
C ALA A 144 19.74 -13.20 -1.11
N THR A 145 18.68 -12.75 -0.44
CA THR A 145 17.36 -13.39 -0.42
C THR A 145 16.53 -13.15 -1.69
N PHE A 146 16.43 -11.89 -2.12
CA PHE A 146 15.59 -11.44 -3.24
C PHE A 146 16.47 -10.82 -4.33
N PRO A 147 16.73 -11.53 -5.45
CA PRO A 147 17.61 -11.03 -6.50
C PRO A 147 17.12 -9.71 -7.11
N THR A 148 18.02 -8.73 -7.20
CA THR A 148 17.76 -7.45 -7.88
C THR A 148 17.81 -7.61 -9.40
N PRO A 149 17.31 -6.63 -10.19
CA PRO A 149 17.36 -6.67 -11.66
C PRO A 149 18.76 -6.87 -12.27
N THR A 150 19.83 -6.56 -11.54
CA THR A 150 21.22 -6.82 -11.94
C THR A 150 21.62 -8.30 -11.86
N GLU A 151 20.84 -9.12 -11.17
CA GLU A 151 21.07 -10.55 -10.92
C GLU A 151 19.87 -11.40 -11.39
N ALA A 152 19.15 -10.93 -12.43
CA ALA A 152 17.95 -11.58 -12.95
C ALA A 152 18.14 -13.07 -13.31
N SER A 153 19.37 -13.53 -13.57
CA SER A 153 19.70 -14.94 -13.79
C SER A 153 19.50 -15.84 -12.56
N ARG A 154 19.52 -15.29 -11.33
CA ARG A 154 19.29 -16.02 -10.07
C ARG A 154 17.80 -16.25 -9.79
N VAL A 155 16.89 -15.48 -10.40
CA VAL A 155 15.45 -15.53 -10.11
C VAL A 155 14.86 -16.94 -10.29
N PRO A 156 15.15 -17.70 -11.37
CA PRO A 156 14.65 -19.07 -11.52
C PRO A 156 15.17 -20.04 -10.45
N GLU A 157 16.41 -19.84 -9.97
CA GLU A 157 17.02 -20.69 -8.94
C GLU A 157 16.37 -20.45 -7.57
N VAL A 158 16.08 -19.19 -7.24
CA VAL A 158 15.36 -18.80 -6.01
C VAL A 158 13.92 -19.31 -6.02
N LEU A 159 13.21 -19.16 -7.15
CA LEU A 159 11.85 -19.68 -7.32
C LEU A 159 11.78 -21.21 -7.27
N ALA A 160 12.81 -21.91 -7.77
CA ALA A 160 12.90 -23.37 -7.68
C ALA A 160 13.27 -23.85 -6.27
N SER A 161 13.95 -23.03 -5.47
CA SER A 161 14.38 -23.34 -4.09
C SER A 161 13.25 -23.17 -3.06
N ALA A 162 12.00 -23.45 -3.46
CA ALA A 162 10.78 -23.11 -2.75
C ALA A 162 10.51 -23.92 -1.46
N THR A 163 11.37 -23.78 -0.44
CA THR A 163 11.05 -24.01 0.98
C THR A 163 12.20 -23.52 1.87
N SER A 164 12.11 -22.27 2.33
CA SER A 164 12.39 -21.87 3.72
C SER A 164 12.30 -20.35 3.81
N LEU A 165 11.27 -19.84 4.49
CA LEU A 165 11.45 -18.60 5.23
C LEU A 165 12.60 -18.87 6.20
N GLY A 166 13.69 -18.12 6.05
CA GLY A 166 14.76 -18.14 7.04
C GLY A 166 14.15 -17.82 8.39
N SER A 167 14.30 -18.72 9.37
CA SER A 167 13.88 -18.44 10.75
C SER A 167 14.39 -17.06 11.13
N PRO A 168 13.59 -16.20 11.80
CA PRO A 168 14.08 -14.91 12.26
C PRO A 168 15.38 -15.18 13.01
N VAL A 169 16.48 -14.64 12.50
CA VAL A 169 17.78 -14.75 13.16
C VAL A 169 17.56 -14.16 14.54
N SER A 170 17.84 -14.96 15.58
CA SER A 170 17.81 -14.45 16.95
C SER A 170 18.92 -13.42 17.09
N GLU A 171 18.62 -12.18 16.71
CA GLU A 171 19.47 -11.03 16.91
C GLU A 171 19.75 -10.92 18.41
N ALA A 172 21.01 -11.09 18.79
CA ALA A 172 21.42 -10.95 20.18
C ALA A 172 21.00 -9.58 20.70
N GLU A 173 20.41 -9.54 21.90
CA GLU A 173 20.09 -8.30 22.61
C GLU A 173 21.37 -7.56 23.00
N ALA A 174 21.92 -6.78 22.07
CA ALA A 174 22.82 -5.71 22.40
C ALA A 174 22.02 -4.59 23.07
N ASP A 175 22.47 -4.15 24.26
CA ASP A 175 21.87 -3.05 25.02
C ASP A 175 21.67 -1.81 24.13
N PRO A 176 20.48 -1.19 24.12
CA PRO A 176 20.22 -0.02 23.29
C PRO A 176 21.06 1.18 23.76
N PRO A 177 21.67 1.96 22.85
CA PRO A 177 22.31 3.21 23.22
C PRO A 177 21.25 4.16 23.82
N ALA A 178 21.49 4.64 25.04
CA ALA A 178 20.52 5.33 25.89
C ALA A 178 20.03 6.72 25.39
N SER A 179 20.18 7.02 24.10
CA SER A 179 19.87 8.30 23.46
C SER A 179 18.73 8.26 22.43
N VAL A 180 18.22 7.08 22.06
CA VAL A 180 17.16 6.94 21.05
C VAL A 180 15.78 6.93 21.71
N PRO A 181 14.84 7.83 21.36
CA PRO A 181 13.48 7.77 21.87
C PRO A 181 12.76 6.45 21.50
N LYS A 182 12.11 5.84 22.49
CA LYS A 182 11.13 4.77 22.27
C LYS A 182 9.99 5.30 21.37
N TYR A 183 9.46 4.44 20.51
CA TYR A 183 8.31 4.76 19.67
C TYR A 183 7.06 4.94 20.54
N SER A 184 6.16 5.87 20.19
CA SER A 184 4.95 6.11 20.98
C SER A 184 3.91 5.01 20.72
N VAL A 185 3.01 4.74 21.67
CA VAL A 185 1.96 3.72 21.51
C VAL A 185 1.05 4.07 20.31
N THR A 186 0.69 5.34 20.17
CA THR A 186 -0.16 5.82 19.07
C THR A 186 0.53 5.66 17.71
N ASP A 187 1.82 6.00 17.62
CA ASP A 187 2.58 5.83 16.37
C ASP A 187 2.80 4.35 16.06
N SER A 188 3.03 3.50 17.08
CA SER A 188 3.14 2.05 16.93
C SER A 188 1.86 1.43 16.34
N ILE A 189 0.69 1.83 16.83
CA ILE A 189 -0.61 1.38 16.30
C ILE A 189 -0.76 1.85 14.85
N ARG A 190 -0.60 3.15 14.59
CA ARG A 190 -0.70 3.71 13.22
C ARG A 190 0.25 3.02 12.23
N LEU A 191 1.50 2.77 12.61
CA LEU A 191 2.49 2.11 11.76
C LEU A 191 2.17 0.62 11.56
N ARG A 192 1.63 -0.06 12.58
CA ARG A 192 1.13 -1.43 12.45
C ARG A 192 0.00 -1.51 11.43
N ASP A 193 -0.98 -0.61 11.54
CA ASP A 193 -2.15 -0.59 10.67
C ASP A 193 -1.74 -0.29 9.22
N GLU A 194 -0.85 0.69 9.00
CA GLU A 194 -0.25 0.98 7.69
C GLU A 194 0.52 -0.22 7.11
N MET A 195 1.32 -0.94 7.92
CA MET A 195 2.04 -2.14 7.47
C MET A 195 1.11 -3.30 7.14
N LEU A 196 -0.02 -3.46 7.85
CA LEU A 196 -1.02 -4.48 7.58
C LEU A 196 -1.76 -4.19 6.28
N ASP A 197 -2.23 -2.96 6.09
CA ASP A 197 -2.86 -2.49 4.86
C ASP A 197 -1.91 -2.63 3.67
N ALA A 198 -0.68 -2.12 3.77
CA ALA A 198 0.33 -2.25 2.72
C ALA A 198 0.61 -3.72 2.35
N LYS A 199 0.72 -4.63 3.33
CA LYS A 199 0.89 -6.08 3.10
C LYS A 199 -0.32 -6.66 2.36
N GLU A 200 -1.55 -6.37 2.79
CA GLU A 200 -2.78 -6.90 2.20
C GLU A 200 -3.00 -6.38 0.77
N GLN A 201 -2.76 -5.10 0.56
CA GLN A 201 -2.85 -4.46 -0.75
C GLN A 201 -1.79 -4.97 -1.74
N LEU A 202 -0.53 -5.15 -1.32
CA LEU A 202 0.52 -5.71 -2.17
C LEU A 202 0.33 -7.20 -2.44
N PHE A 203 -0.15 -7.96 -1.46
CA PHE A 203 -0.50 -9.37 -1.66
C PHE A 203 -1.67 -9.53 -2.65
N GLY A 204 -2.71 -8.68 -2.52
CA GLY A 204 -3.81 -8.62 -3.48
C GLY A 204 -3.34 -8.25 -4.88
N TRP A 205 -2.56 -7.17 -5.01
CA TRP A 205 -1.98 -6.72 -6.28
C TRP A 205 -1.13 -7.83 -6.94
N MET A 206 -0.24 -8.49 -6.19
CA MET A 206 0.60 -9.58 -6.72
C MET A 206 -0.24 -10.70 -7.33
N ARG A 207 -1.35 -11.09 -6.68
CA ARG A 207 -2.23 -12.15 -7.20
C ARG A 207 -2.98 -11.71 -8.45
N ASP A 208 -3.41 -10.45 -8.51
CA ASP A 208 -3.99 -9.87 -9.72
C ASP A 208 -2.96 -9.91 -10.89
N GLN A 209 -1.69 -9.57 -10.62
CA GLN A 209 -0.60 -9.62 -11.62
C GLN A 209 -0.31 -11.05 -12.12
N LEU A 210 -0.48 -12.06 -11.26
CA LEU A 210 -0.36 -13.47 -11.62
C LEU A 210 -1.65 -14.04 -12.25
N GLY A 211 -2.74 -13.27 -12.32
CA GLY A 211 -4.04 -13.73 -12.82
C GLY A 211 -4.72 -14.77 -11.93
N VAL A 212 -4.40 -14.79 -10.63
CA VAL A 212 -4.91 -15.76 -9.65
C VAL A 212 -5.94 -15.07 -8.75
N PRO A 213 -7.13 -15.66 -8.50
CA PRO A 213 -8.10 -15.05 -7.61
C PRO A 213 -7.51 -14.83 -6.22
N ARG A 214 -7.78 -13.68 -5.61
CA ARG A 214 -7.42 -13.40 -4.21
C ARG A 214 -8.05 -14.49 -3.30
N PRO A 215 -7.41 -14.90 -2.20
CA PRO A 215 -8.03 -15.81 -1.25
C PRO A 215 -9.32 -15.18 -0.74
N PRO A 216 -10.35 -15.97 -0.40
CA PRO A 216 -11.50 -15.43 0.30
C PRO A 216 -10.98 -14.75 1.57
N VAL A 217 -11.24 -13.45 1.69
CA VAL A 217 -11.14 -12.78 2.98
C VAL A 217 -12.15 -13.51 3.84
N MET A 218 -11.67 -14.28 4.81
CA MET A 218 -12.52 -14.66 5.92
C MET A 218 -12.71 -13.37 6.70
N GLU A 219 -13.70 -12.57 6.28
CA GLU A 219 -14.28 -11.57 7.16
C GLU A 219 -14.66 -12.33 8.42
N ASP A 220 -14.00 -12.01 9.53
CA ASP A 220 -14.30 -12.66 10.80
C ASP A 220 -15.80 -12.47 11.01
N ALA A 221 -16.58 -13.56 11.05
CA ALA A 221 -18.05 -13.49 11.10
C ALA A 221 -18.57 -12.72 12.33
N TRP A 222 -17.69 -12.49 13.31
CA TRP A 222 -17.83 -11.58 14.43
C TRP A 222 -18.03 -10.11 14.02
N THR A 223 -17.36 -9.64 12.96
CA THR A 223 -17.42 -8.25 12.47
C THR A 223 -18.75 -7.96 11.79
N GLU A 224 -19.24 -8.85 10.93
CA GLU A 224 -20.61 -8.75 10.39
C GLU A 224 -21.65 -8.87 11.51
N SER A 225 -21.47 -9.80 12.45
CA SER A 225 -22.42 -9.98 13.56
C SER A 225 -22.43 -8.80 14.55
N LEU A 226 -21.36 -8.02 14.66
CA LEU A 226 -21.33 -6.74 15.39
C LEU A 226 -21.99 -5.62 14.57
N ARG A 227 -21.72 -5.55 13.26
CA ARG A 227 -22.32 -4.55 12.36
C ARG A 227 -23.84 -4.69 12.27
N ALA A 228 -24.34 -5.93 12.31
CA ALA A 228 -25.75 -6.26 12.37
C ALA A 228 -26.42 -5.98 13.73
N MET A 229 -25.65 -5.64 14.78
CA MET A 229 -26.20 -5.17 16.07
C MET A 229 -26.23 -3.64 16.19
N ASP A 230 -25.60 -2.91 15.27
CA ASP A 230 -25.51 -1.44 15.27
C ASP A 230 -26.41 -0.77 14.20
N GLU A 231 -27.26 -1.51 13.48
CA GLU A 231 -28.35 -0.92 12.70
C GLU A 231 -29.49 -0.46 13.66
N PRO A 232 -29.78 0.85 13.77
CA PRO A 232 -30.91 1.30 14.56
C PRO A 232 -32.22 0.93 13.86
N GLU A 233 -32.99 0.07 14.51
CA GLU A 233 -34.32 -0.36 14.06
C GLU A 233 -35.21 0.85 13.74
N ASN A 234 -35.84 0.83 12.57
CA ASN A 234 -36.49 1.97 11.93
C ASN A 234 -37.66 2.55 12.76
N VAL A 235 -37.40 3.60 13.56
CA VAL A 235 -38.42 4.28 14.37
C VAL A 235 -39.20 5.28 13.50
N PRO A 236 -40.53 5.13 13.34
CA PRO A 236 -41.32 6.07 12.55
C PRO A 236 -41.46 7.44 13.26
N PRO A 237 -41.53 8.55 12.51
CA PRO A 237 -41.65 9.88 13.09
C PRO A 237 -43.03 10.08 13.72
N ASN A 238 -43.07 10.51 14.99
CA ASN A 238 -44.30 10.91 15.67
C ASN A 238 -44.36 12.43 15.84
N GLU A 239 -45.55 13.00 15.70
CA GLU A 239 -45.76 14.44 15.54
C GLU A 239 -45.83 15.24 16.86
N MET A 240 -45.54 16.54 16.73
CA MET A 240 -46.03 17.67 17.53
C MET A 240 -46.10 17.55 19.07
N SER A 241 -45.37 18.45 19.74
CA SER A 241 -45.99 19.29 20.78
C SER A 241 -45.35 20.68 20.85
N THR A 242 -46.22 21.69 20.89
CA THR A 242 -45.94 23.12 20.87
C THR A 242 -45.68 23.64 22.29
N GLU A 243 -44.74 24.58 22.48
CA GLU A 243 -44.99 25.75 23.35
C GLU A 243 -44.00 26.92 23.11
N ARG A 244 -44.58 28.13 23.02
CA ARG A 244 -43.97 29.48 23.02
C ARG A 244 -44.13 30.04 24.45
N PRO A 245 -43.47 31.13 24.94
CA PRO A 245 -43.44 32.44 24.24
C PRO A 245 -42.28 33.45 24.57
N LEU A 246 -42.31 34.61 23.87
CA LEU A 246 -41.75 35.95 24.26
C LEU A 246 -40.20 36.11 24.38
N ALA A 247 -39.55 37.20 23.95
CA ALA A 247 -40.00 38.47 23.36
C ALA A 247 -38.97 39.11 22.39
N GLU A 248 -39.47 39.95 21.48
CA GLU A 248 -38.75 40.90 20.60
C GLU A 248 -38.39 42.22 21.37
N PRO A 249 -37.83 43.32 20.79
CA PRO A 249 -37.55 43.66 19.37
C PRO A 249 -36.13 44.29 19.16
N ALA A 250 -35.71 44.93 18.05
CA ALA A 250 -36.23 45.21 16.70
C ALA A 250 -35.06 45.61 15.77
N LEU A 251 -35.20 45.46 14.44
CA LEU A 251 -34.69 46.45 13.46
C LEU A 251 -35.27 46.25 12.04
N THR A 252 -35.80 47.33 11.49
CA THR A 252 -36.46 47.46 10.17
C THR A 252 -35.47 47.65 9.02
N MET A 253 -35.82 47.16 7.82
CA MET A 253 -35.98 47.97 6.57
C MET A 253 -36.61 47.09 5.45
N PRO A 254 -37.34 47.67 4.47
CA PRO A 254 -38.15 46.93 3.49
C PRO A 254 -37.48 46.79 2.12
N ARG A 255 -37.87 45.78 1.31
CA ARG A 255 -37.75 45.87 -0.16
C ARG A 255 -38.66 44.90 -0.95
N GLU A 256 -39.46 45.53 -1.83
CA GLU A 256 -40.00 45.10 -3.15
C GLU A 256 -40.67 43.72 -3.33
N GLU A 257 -41.95 43.78 -3.69
CA GLU A 257 -42.74 42.70 -4.33
C GLU A 257 -42.39 42.61 -5.83
N LYS A 258 -42.28 41.37 -6.36
CA LYS A 258 -42.61 40.96 -7.73
C LYS A 258 -42.59 39.42 -7.76
N GLU A 259 -43.77 38.82 -7.93
CA GLU A 259 -44.30 38.27 -9.20
C GLU A 259 -43.87 36.81 -9.43
N GLU A 260 -44.85 35.93 -9.21
CA GLU A 260 -45.24 34.77 -10.02
C GLU A 260 -44.19 34.19 -11.00
N ASP A 261 -43.82 32.92 -10.77
CA ASP A 261 -43.47 31.98 -11.84
C ASP A 261 -44.03 30.58 -11.45
N GLU A 262 -44.50 29.84 -12.46
CA GLU A 262 -45.42 28.71 -12.30
C GLU A 262 -44.72 27.35 -12.06
N GLU A 263 -45.51 26.37 -11.60
CA GLU A 263 -45.10 25.00 -11.32
C GLU A 263 -44.90 24.19 -12.62
N GLU A 264 -43.68 23.74 -12.93
CA GLU A 264 -43.45 22.57 -13.80
C GLU A 264 -42.50 21.57 -13.13
N GLU A 265 -43.09 20.64 -12.37
CA GLU A 265 -42.41 19.47 -11.79
C GLU A 265 -42.05 18.47 -12.91
N THR A 266 -40.94 18.74 -13.59
CA THR A 266 -40.39 17.83 -14.61
C THR A 266 -39.75 16.61 -13.96
N VAL A 267 -40.57 15.58 -13.73
CA VAL A 267 -40.14 14.24 -13.31
C VAL A 267 -39.17 13.68 -14.35
N MET A 268 -37.86 13.81 -14.09
CA MET A 268 -36.84 13.11 -14.85
C MET A 268 -36.93 11.62 -14.57
N GLU A 269 -37.61 10.87 -15.45
CA GLU A 269 -37.42 9.41 -15.56
C GLU A 269 -35.93 9.13 -15.63
N THR A 270 -35.39 8.49 -14.58
CA THR A 270 -33.96 8.26 -14.50
C THR A 270 -33.54 7.25 -15.56
N SER A 271 -32.37 7.44 -16.17
CA SER A 271 -31.87 6.54 -17.24
C SER A 271 -31.83 5.06 -16.80
N THR A 272 -31.70 4.83 -15.49
CA THR A 272 -31.79 3.53 -14.82
C THR A 272 -33.13 2.83 -15.01
N ASP A 273 -34.26 3.53 -14.95
CA ASP A 273 -35.59 2.91 -15.06
C ASP A 273 -35.83 2.30 -16.44
N ARG A 274 -35.32 2.96 -17.49
CA ARG A 274 -35.37 2.44 -18.87
C ARG A 274 -34.46 1.24 -19.09
N HIS A 275 -33.34 1.16 -18.36
CA HIS A 275 -32.45 -0.01 -18.42
C HIS A 275 -33.09 -1.24 -17.77
N TYR A 276 -33.68 -1.11 -16.58
CA TYR A 276 -34.39 -2.22 -15.93
C TYR A 276 -35.64 -2.66 -16.71
N ALA A 277 -36.37 -1.73 -17.33
CA ALA A 277 -37.49 -2.06 -18.21
C ALA A 277 -37.11 -2.82 -19.50
N GLN A 278 -35.83 -2.79 -19.91
CA GLN A 278 -35.33 -3.59 -21.03
C GLN A 278 -34.94 -5.01 -20.61
N LEU A 279 -34.32 -5.19 -19.43
CA LEU A 279 -33.86 -6.49 -18.94
C LEU A 279 -35.00 -7.53 -18.82
N PHE A 280 -36.21 -7.10 -18.47
CA PHE A 280 -37.38 -7.99 -18.35
C PHE A 280 -38.26 -8.07 -19.62
N LYS A 281 -37.89 -7.38 -20.72
CA LYS A 281 -38.62 -7.48 -22.00
C LYS A 281 -38.24 -8.70 -22.82
N HIS A 282 -37.06 -9.29 -22.59
CA HIS A 282 -36.73 -10.60 -23.14
C HIS A 282 -37.47 -11.69 -22.38
N LYS A 283 -38.63 -12.09 -22.90
CA LYS A 283 -39.18 -13.41 -22.59
C LYS A 283 -38.25 -14.45 -23.22
N LEU A 284 -37.64 -15.30 -22.40
CA LEU A 284 -37.07 -16.55 -22.89
C LEU A 284 -38.22 -17.38 -23.46
N ASP A 285 -38.12 -17.75 -24.73
CA ASP A 285 -39.05 -18.68 -25.36
C ASP A 285 -38.62 -20.11 -24.96
N PRO A 286 -39.44 -20.86 -24.20
CA PRO A 286 -39.01 -22.14 -23.63
C PRO A 286 -38.93 -23.29 -24.63
N ASP A 287 -39.40 -23.08 -25.87
CA ASP A 287 -39.39 -24.04 -26.97
C ASP A 287 -38.37 -23.66 -28.09
N ALA A 288 -37.43 -22.75 -27.82
CA ALA A 288 -36.33 -22.46 -28.74
C ALA A 288 -35.36 -23.66 -28.79
N SER A 289 -35.57 -24.55 -29.76
CA SER A 289 -34.72 -25.72 -30.01
C SER A 289 -33.33 -25.32 -30.52
N ASP A 290 -32.28 -25.90 -29.92
CA ASP A 290 -30.93 -25.91 -30.48
C ASP A 290 -30.94 -26.62 -31.86
N GLU A 291 -31.02 -25.85 -32.94
CA GLU A 291 -30.61 -26.28 -34.28
C GLU A 291 -29.54 -25.30 -34.82
N GLU A 292 -28.56 -25.86 -35.51
CA GLU A 292 -27.24 -25.28 -35.77
C GLU A 292 -27.27 -24.18 -36.85
N GLU A 293 -26.46 -23.12 -36.69
CA GLU A 293 -25.96 -22.36 -37.84
C GLU A 293 -24.54 -21.80 -37.58
N ASP A 294 -23.53 -22.50 -38.09
CA ASP A 294 -22.18 -21.98 -38.29
C ASP A 294 -22.19 -21.00 -39.48
N GLU A 295 -21.89 -19.71 -39.31
CA GLU A 295 -21.08 -18.96 -40.29
C GLU A 295 -20.56 -17.58 -39.80
N ALA A 296 -19.23 -17.46 -39.80
CA ALA A 296 -18.44 -16.24 -40.06
C ALA A 296 -18.82 -14.89 -39.37
N ALA A 297 -18.28 -14.67 -38.17
CA ALA A 297 -17.90 -13.34 -37.71
C ALA A 297 -16.43 -13.34 -37.22
N GLU A 298 -15.56 -12.58 -37.88
CA GLU A 298 -14.20 -12.28 -37.39
C GLU A 298 -14.27 -11.24 -36.26
N GLU A 299 -14.78 -11.63 -35.09
CA GLU A 299 -14.61 -10.81 -33.88
C GLU A 299 -13.19 -10.99 -33.31
N GLU A 300 -12.57 -9.86 -32.94
CA GLU A 300 -11.24 -9.84 -32.32
C GLU A 300 -11.24 -10.68 -31.05
N ALA A 301 -10.51 -11.80 -31.09
CA ALA A 301 -10.43 -12.72 -29.95
C ALA A 301 -9.93 -11.97 -28.70
N PRO A 302 -10.68 -11.98 -27.58
CA PRO A 302 -10.24 -11.34 -26.35
C PRO A 302 -8.89 -11.93 -25.91
N PRO A 303 -7.96 -11.12 -25.36
CA PRO A 303 -6.58 -11.52 -25.17
C PRO A 303 -6.49 -12.81 -24.36
N MET A 304 -5.73 -13.76 -24.93
CA MET A 304 -5.64 -15.15 -24.45
C MET A 304 -5.56 -15.24 -22.93
N LYS A 305 -6.56 -15.91 -22.34
CA LYS A 305 -6.56 -16.32 -20.93
C LYS A 305 -5.19 -16.90 -20.58
N ARG A 306 -4.44 -16.23 -19.70
CA ARG A 306 -3.11 -16.65 -19.24
C ARG A 306 -3.19 -17.84 -18.27
N ALA A 307 -4.06 -18.80 -18.56
CA ALA A 307 -4.24 -20.06 -17.83
C ALA A 307 -3.09 -21.05 -18.14
N LYS A 308 -1.85 -20.56 -18.07
CA LYS A 308 -0.75 -21.46 -17.68
C LYS A 308 -0.93 -21.66 -16.19
N ALA A 309 -1.21 -22.89 -15.80
CA ALA A 309 -1.11 -23.30 -14.40
C ALA A 309 0.26 -22.83 -13.88
N THR A 310 0.27 -21.80 -13.04
CA THR A 310 1.44 -21.46 -12.25
C THR A 310 1.75 -22.71 -11.46
N ASP A 311 3.01 -23.17 -11.56
CA ASP A 311 3.41 -24.36 -10.83
C ASP A 311 3.05 -24.14 -9.36
N LYS A 312 2.43 -25.12 -8.70
CA LYS A 312 1.86 -24.93 -7.37
C LYS A 312 2.94 -24.49 -6.37
N THR A 313 4.18 -24.87 -6.63
CA THR A 313 5.42 -24.44 -5.96
C THR A 313 5.75 -22.96 -6.20
N HIS A 314 5.65 -22.49 -7.45
CA HIS A 314 5.89 -21.09 -7.87
C HIS A 314 4.84 -20.15 -7.24
N LEU A 315 3.55 -20.50 -7.28
CA LEU A 315 2.52 -19.71 -6.60
C LEU A 315 2.71 -19.73 -5.07
N ALA A 316 3.04 -20.88 -4.48
CA ALA A 316 3.30 -20.99 -3.04
C ALA A 316 4.51 -20.15 -2.58
N PHE A 317 5.54 -19.99 -3.43
CA PHE A 317 6.63 -19.06 -3.15
C PHE A 317 6.09 -17.62 -3.00
N TRP A 318 5.31 -17.15 -3.97
CA TRP A 318 4.79 -15.79 -3.96
C TRP A 318 3.83 -15.55 -2.80
N ASP A 319 2.90 -16.47 -2.57
CA ASP A 319 1.96 -16.40 -1.45
C ASP A 319 2.68 -16.34 -0.10
N THR A 320 3.70 -17.18 0.09
CA THR A 320 4.48 -17.20 1.34
C THR A 320 5.20 -15.88 1.58
N HIS A 321 5.89 -15.34 0.58
CA HIS A 321 6.70 -14.14 0.76
C HIS A 321 5.86 -12.86 0.87
N PHE A 322 4.82 -12.69 0.04
CA PHE A 322 3.94 -11.53 0.13
C PHE A 322 3.07 -11.56 1.41
N ALA A 323 2.66 -12.74 1.89
CA ALA A 323 1.98 -12.85 3.19
C ALA A 323 2.91 -12.58 4.38
N SER A 324 4.23 -12.72 4.20
CA SER A 324 5.26 -12.46 5.23
C SER A 324 5.83 -11.03 5.21
N LEU A 325 5.32 -10.13 4.37
CA LEU A 325 5.80 -8.74 4.34
C LEU A 325 5.63 -8.09 5.72
N PHE A 326 6.65 -7.32 6.10
CA PHE A 326 6.77 -6.63 7.38
C PHE A 326 6.71 -7.56 8.62
N ALA A 327 6.89 -8.87 8.48
CA ALA A 327 6.76 -9.80 9.60
C ALA A 327 7.72 -9.51 10.77
N ARG A 328 8.93 -8.97 10.53
CA ARG A 328 9.84 -8.59 11.60
C ARG A 328 9.30 -7.36 12.34
N SER A 329 8.98 -6.30 11.60
CA SER A 329 8.42 -5.06 12.14
C SER A 329 7.11 -5.28 12.91
N LEU A 330 6.18 -6.02 12.32
CA LEU A 330 4.88 -6.37 12.92
C LEU A 330 5.02 -7.22 14.19
N HIS A 331 6.11 -7.99 14.34
CA HIS A 331 6.40 -8.72 15.58
C HIS A 331 6.73 -7.75 16.74
N HIS A 332 7.51 -6.70 16.48
CA HIS A 332 7.85 -5.68 17.48
C HIS A 332 6.68 -4.74 17.82
N LEU A 333 5.71 -4.61 16.90
CA LEU A 333 4.50 -3.80 17.09
C LEU A 333 3.35 -4.55 17.79
N ARG A 334 3.60 -5.77 18.31
CA ARG A 334 2.61 -6.49 19.12
C ARG A 334 2.48 -5.88 20.52
N PRO A 335 1.26 -5.72 21.06
CA PRO A 335 1.05 -5.12 22.37
C PRO A 335 1.66 -5.94 23.52
N ASP A 336 1.88 -7.24 23.32
CA ASP A 336 2.45 -8.16 24.33
C ASP A 336 3.99 -8.16 24.37
N ALA A 337 4.66 -7.32 23.57
CA ALA A 337 6.12 -7.29 23.41
C ALA A 337 6.83 -6.18 24.22
N VAL A 338 6.18 -5.60 25.23
CA VAL A 338 6.64 -4.43 26.01
C VAL A 338 6.62 -4.68 27.51
#